data_AF-A0A6N0LJU8-F1
#
_entry.id   AF-A0A6N0LJU8-F1
#
_cell.length_a   1.000
_cell.length_b   1.000
_cell.length_c   1.000
_cell.angle_alpha   90.00
_cell.angle_beta   90.00
_cell.angle_gamma   90.00
#
_symmetry.space_group_name_H-M   'P 1'
#
loop_
_entity.id
_entity.type
_entity.pdbx_description
1 polymer ?
#
loop_
_entity_poly.entity_id
_entity_poly.type
_entity_poly.pdbx_seq_one_letter_code
_entity_poly.pdbx_strand_id
1 'polypeptide(L)'
;MSEALINRLVEFAESGNQQKIVLNGQSYQGWVMEITEEALLITTGYADKAGKDMWIQFADLAQAELSYWDNQQDQWTAFKL
;
A
#
# COMPACT_ATOMS: atom_id res chain seq x y z
N MET A 1 -7.85 16.84 4.82
CA MET A 1 -7.13 16.08 3.77
C MET A 1 -7.95 16.17 2.49
N SER A 2 -7.34 16.14 1.30
CA SER A 2 -8.07 16.27 0.02
C SER A 2 -8.61 14.93 -0.45
N GLU A 3 -9.88 14.85 -0.87
CA GLU A 3 -10.51 13.66 -1.49
C GLU A 3 -9.65 13.04 -2.61
N ALA A 4 -8.84 13.87 -3.29
CA ALA A 4 -7.87 13.44 -4.28
C ALA A 4 -6.88 12.38 -3.76
N LEU A 5 -6.39 12.50 -2.51
CA LEU A 5 -5.44 11.55 -1.95
C LEU A 5 -6.10 10.18 -1.71
N ILE A 6 -7.34 10.18 -1.20
CA ILE A 6 -8.08 8.94 -0.97
C ILE A 6 -8.31 8.22 -2.29
N ASN A 7 -8.74 8.94 -3.34
CA ASN A 7 -8.90 8.36 -4.67
C ASN A 7 -7.59 7.77 -5.20
N ARG A 8 -6.44 8.45 -5.02
CA ARG A 8 -5.12 7.91 -5.39
C ARG A 8 -4.78 6.62 -4.65
N LEU A 9 -5.10 6.55 -3.36
CA LEU A 9 -4.85 5.35 -2.56
C LEU A 9 -5.77 4.20 -2.95
N VAL A 10 -7.01 4.49 -3.36
CA VAL A 10 -7.92 3.50 -3.95
C VAL A 10 -7.34 2.98 -5.27
N GLU A 11 -6.89 3.88 -6.17
CA GLU A 11 -6.20 3.47 -7.40
C GLU A 11 -4.99 2.58 -7.11
N PHE A 12 -4.22 2.89 -6.06
CA PHE A 12 -3.08 2.08 -5.62
C PHE A 12 -3.50 0.69 -5.11
N ALA A 13 -4.56 0.61 -4.32
CA ALA A 13 -5.11 -0.65 -3.81
C ALA A 13 -5.61 -1.56 -4.95
N GLU A 14 -6.21 -0.96 -5.99
CA GLU A 14 -6.70 -1.65 -7.18
C GLU A 14 -5.60 -1.90 -8.22
N SER A 15 -4.39 -1.35 -8.02
CA SER A 15 -3.27 -1.52 -8.93
C SER A 15 -2.51 -2.81 -8.66
N GLY A 16 -2.38 -3.64 -9.70
CA GLY A 16 -1.61 -4.88 -9.63
C GLY A 16 -2.26 -5.95 -8.76
N ASN A 17 -1.49 -7.00 -8.43
CA ASN A 17 -1.97 -8.09 -7.57
C ASN A 17 -1.49 -7.98 -6.13
N GLN A 18 -0.51 -7.13 -5.85
CA GLN A 18 0.06 -6.95 -4.52
C GLN A 18 0.64 -5.55 -4.38
N GLN A 19 0.51 -4.97 -3.20
CA GLN A 19 1.03 -3.66 -2.85
C GLN A 19 2.25 -3.78 -1.93
N LYS A 20 3.18 -2.85 -2.07
CA LYS A 20 4.36 -2.70 -1.23
C LYS A 20 4.50 -1.25 -0.81
N ILE A 21 4.66 -1.04 0.48
CA ILE A 21 4.82 0.26 1.11
C ILE A 21 6.13 0.22 1.89
N VAL A 22 7.09 1.07 1.52
CA VAL A 22 8.35 1.20 2.25
C VAL A 22 8.29 2.49 3.06
N LEU A 23 8.31 2.35 4.39
CA LEU A 23 8.26 3.47 5.32
C LEU A 23 9.39 3.31 6.34
N ASN A 24 10.23 4.34 6.51
CA ASN A 24 11.35 4.32 7.45
C ASN A 24 12.28 3.09 7.27
N GLY A 25 12.45 2.62 6.04
CA GLY A 25 13.24 1.42 5.71
C GLY A 25 12.55 0.08 6.02
N GLN A 26 11.33 0.11 6.56
CA GLN A 26 10.50 -1.08 6.76
C GLN A 26 9.56 -1.28 5.58
N SER A 27 9.62 -2.47 4.98
CA SER A 27 8.75 -2.85 3.86
C SER A 27 7.52 -3.61 4.35
N TYR A 28 6.35 -3.08 4.05
CA TYR A 28 5.05 -3.72 4.23
C TYR A 28 4.55 -4.18 2.86
N GLN A 29 4.56 -5.49 2.64
CA GLN A 29 4.12 -6.08 1.38
C GLN A 29 2.86 -6.91 1.63
N GLY A 30 1.79 -6.67 0.89
CA GLY A 30 0.48 -7.25 1.17
C GLY A 30 -0.64 -6.66 0.31
N TRP A 31 -1.85 -6.74 0.84
CA TRP A 31 -3.04 -6.18 0.20
C TRP A 31 -3.59 -5.04 1.03
N VAL A 32 -3.98 -3.97 0.37
CA VAL A 32 -4.72 -2.89 1.01
C VAL A 32 -6.15 -3.38 1.24
N MET A 33 -6.55 -3.50 2.50
CA MET A 33 -7.88 -4.02 2.86
C MET A 33 -8.89 -2.89 3.10
N GLU A 34 -8.42 -1.77 3.63
CA GLU A 34 -9.28 -0.63 3.98
C GLU A 34 -8.50 0.68 3.86
N ILE A 35 -9.19 1.74 3.44
CA ILE A 35 -8.65 3.11 3.39
C ILE A 35 -9.67 3.99 4.10
N THR A 36 -9.26 4.62 5.20
CA THR A 36 -10.10 5.54 5.96
C THR A 36 -9.75 6.98 5.59
N GLU A 37 -10.29 7.95 6.33
CA GLU A 37 -9.99 9.36 6.11
C GLU A 37 -8.57 9.75 6.60
N GLU A 38 -7.94 8.91 7.42
CA GLU A 38 -6.68 9.23 8.11
C GLU A 38 -5.56 8.20 7.89
N ALA A 39 -5.92 6.95 7.56
CA ALA A 39 -4.97 5.85 7.46
C ALA A 39 -5.37 4.79 6.43
N LEU A 40 -4.38 4.00 6.02
CA LEU A 40 -4.53 2.86 5.13
C LEU A 40 -4.20 1.58 5.89
N LEU A 41 -5.06 0.58 5.78
CA LEU A 41 -4.86 -0.76 6.32
C LEU A 41 -4.23 -1.66 5.26
N ILE A 42 -3.02 -2.15 5.54
CA ILE A 42 -2.37 -3.17 4.74
C ILE A 42 -2.26 -4.47 5.55
N THR A 43 -2.76 -5.56 4.97
CA THR A 43 -2.58 -6.90 5.54
C THR A 43 -1.38 -7.56 4.88
N THR A 44 -0.28 -7.67 5.63
CA THR A 44 0.93 -8.34 5.14
C THR A 44 0.79 -9.84 5.34
N GLY A 45 0.65 -10.60 4.25
CA GLY A 45 0.54 -12.06 4.29
C GLY A 45 1.65 -12.70 3.46
N TYR A 46 2.49 -13.52 4.08
CA TYR A 46 3.44 -14.38 3.38
C TYR A 46 3.34 -15.79 3.91
N ALA A 47 2.90 -16.71 3.04
CA ALA A 47 2.98 -18.17 3.19
C ALA A 47 2.78 -18.70 4.63
N ASP A 48 1.51 -18.88 5.04
CA ASP A 48 1.10 -19.66 6.22
C ASP A 48 1.44 -19.09 7.61
N LYS A 49 2.10 -17.93 7.71
CA LYS A 49 2.21 -17.20 8.99
C LYS A 49 1.17 -16.09 9.03
N ALA A 50 0.33 -16.10 10.07
CA ALA A 50 -0.79 -15.20 10.31
C ALA A 50 -0.52 -13.80 9.73
N GLY A 51 -1.33 -13.42 8.74
CA GLY A 51 -1.26 -12.09 8.14
C GLY A 51 -1.34 -11.04 9.24
N LYS A 52 -0.45 -10.04 9.18
CA LYS A 52 -0.48 -8.93 10.13
C LYS A 52 -1.16 -7.74 9.48
N ASP A 53 -2.17 -7.24 10.17
CA ASP A 53 -2.85 -6.02 9.82
C ASP A 53 -2.04 -4.84 10.35
N MET A 54 -1.65 -3.93 9.45
CA MET A 54 -0.90 -2.73 9.78
C MET A 54 -1.63 -1.50 9.28
N TRP A 55 -1.90 -0.58 10.21
CA TRP A 55 -2.42 0.74 9.89
C TRP A 55 -1.25 1.69 9.63
N ILE A 56 -1.22 2.29 8.43
CA ILE A 56 -0.24 3.30 8.04
C ILE A 56 -0.95 4.63 7.92
N GLN A 57 -0.56 5.60 8.74
CA GLN A 57 -1.14 6.94 8.74
C GLN A 57 -0.78 7.67 7.45
N PHE A 58 -1.67 8.53 6.96
CA PHE A 58 -1.41 9.29 5.73
C PHE A 58 -0.23 10.27 5.87
N ALA A 59 -0.01 10.77 7.08
CA ALA A 59 1.15 11.60 7.40
C ALA A 59 2.47 10.85 7.14
N ASP A 60 2.50 9.54 7.43
CA ASP A 60 3.64 8.68 7.14
C ASP A 60 3.71 8.29 5.66
N LEU A 61 2.56 8.04 5.01
CA LEU A 61 2.51 7.73 3.57
C LEU A 61 3.10 8.83 2.70
N ALA A 62 3.01 10.10 3.11
CA ALA A 62 3.63 11.21 2.40
C ALA A 62 5.16 11.07 2.27
N GLN A 63 5.80 10.29 3.16
CA GLN A 63 7.23 9.98 3.14
C GLN A 63 7.52 8.53 2.75
N ALA A 64 6.48 7.74 2.46
CA ALA A 64 6.61 6.35 2.10
C ALA A 64 6.80 6.18 0.58
N GLU A 65 7.50 5.14 0.20
CA GLU A 65 7.58 4.71 -1.19
C GLU A 65 6.50 3.65 -1.45
N LEU A 66 5.56 3.98 -2.33
CA LEU A 66 4.48 3.10 -2.73
C LEU A 66 4.87 2.37 -4.03
N SER A 67 4.61 1.07 -4.11
CA SER A 67 4.81 0.28 -5.31
C SER A 67 3.80 -0.83 -5.40
N TYR A 68 3.41 -1.21 -6.61
CA TYR A 68 2.53 -2.36 -6.85
C TYR A 68 3.22 -3.38 -7.76
N TRP A 69 2.82 -4.64 -7.65
CA TRP A 69 3.30 -5.71 -8.52
C TRP A 69 2.52 -5.68 -9.84
N ASP A 70 3.20 -5.30 -10.91
CA ASP A 70 2.66 -5.30 -12.26
C ASP A 70 2.83 -6.70 -12.87
N ASN A 71 1.73 -7.45 -13.02
CA ASN A 71 1.77 -8.80 -13.59
C ASN A 71 2.02 -8.82 -15.11
N GLN A 72 1.83 -7.70 -15.81
CA GLN A 72 2.12 -7.64 -17.25
C GLN A 72 3.63 -7.52 -17.48
N GLN A 73 4.30 -6.78 -16.62
CA GLN A 73 5.75 -6.54 -16.69
C GLN A 73 6.57 -7.45 -15.73
N ASP A 74 5.89 -8.20 -14.86
CA ASP A 74 6.46 -9.05 -13.81
C ASP A 74 7.47 -8.30 -12.92
N GLN A 75 7.13 -7.08 -12.52
CA GLN A 75 8.03 -6.21 -11.75
C GLN A 75 7.29 -5.30 -10.76
N TRP A 76 8.02 -4.82 -9.76
CA TRP A 76 7.54 -3.76 -8.87
C TRP A 76 7.56 -2.42 -9.61
N THR A 77 6.37 -1.85 -9.82
CA THR A 77 6.21 -0.52 -10.40
C THR A 77 5.93 0.49 -9.30
N ALA A 78 6.68 1.60 -9.29
CA ALA A 78 6.49 2.65 -8.32
C ALA A 78 5.17 3.39 -8.56
N PHE A 79 4.41 3.60 -7.50
CA PHE A 79 3.17 4.37 -7.51
C PHE A 79 3.44 5.77 -6.94
N LYS A 80 3.03 6.81 -7.66
CA LYS A 80 3.17 8.20 -7.23
C LYS A 80 1.79 8.74 -6.85
N LEU A 81 1.67 9.20 -5.60
CA LEU A 81 0.49 9.92 -5.10
C LEU A 81 0.30 11.24 -5.87
#